data_AF-A0A022L0J9-F1
#
_entry.id   AF-A0A022L0J9-F1
#
_cell.length_a   1.000
_cell.length_b   1.000
_cell.length_c   1.000
_cell.angle_alpha   90.00
_cell.angle_beta   90.00
_cell.angle_gamma   90.00
#
_symmetry.space_group_name_H-M   'P 1'
#
loop_
_entity.id
_entity.type
_entity.pdbx_description
1 polymer ?
#
loop_
_entity_poly.entity_id
_entity_poly.type
_entity_poly.pdbx_seq_one_letter_code
_entity_poly.pdbx_strand_id
1 'polypeptide(L)'
;MDDPAPEVSVPVAPLSVYFPSAVIQARATGERVEVTGERTESSTTWVNPDGTVTTTQHAAPVRFQDAEGAWQEFDTTLEERADGSIAPVAVPDPVVLAGSVEGTTADPAPVASMDAGEGAQVAVAWEGELSEPVLAGDAATYRGAWPGIDLVVHATRDGFEQSFVIADREALLGYTGQASAGASDAGGDGGAGGVPAPVPVTGGRVSWDVPLVVSEDLTAREVAGERIEFVNGAGEVVSRFEAPLAWDAQVDAKSWEHVNHVPVTVALVGQDAGRVTLRLSVDGGWLLDEGRVFPVTVDPVYASATARPTFDAFVQSNISTDRSSEQELKAGTYDGTNKARSFLTFSNTSFKNVKIMSATLNLYETWSYSCTPRAVEVWSVPTVVSSSVRWSNQPALGARYGSVTVAKGANSSCAAGWVNIPVTGLVQSWSSSSAGSVSLVVKAASETDVLGWKRFGSMESTTPPSITFTYDRKPNLGTVPVVSNTGTYNSQSYVWKKRPVVSTTATDPDGNLVESSGV
;
A
#
# COMPACT_ATOMS: atom_id res chain seq x y z
N MET A 1 -7.65 3.70 -62.76
CA MET A 1 -8.10 4.36 -61.51
C MET A 1 -7.71 3.38 -60.43
N ASP A 2 -6.47 3.49 -59.94
CA ASP A 2 -6.02 2.77 -58.75
C ASP A 2 -6.53 3.55 -57.54
N ASP A 3 -7.30 2.87 -56.71
CA ASP A 3 -7.83 3.38 -55.45
C ASP A 3 -6.66 3.43 -54.44
N PRO A 4 -6.37 4.57 -53.77
CA PRO A 4 -5.29 4.62 -52.81
C PRO A 4 -5.64 3.73 -51.60
N ALA A 5 -4.69 2.88 -51.21
CA ALA A 5 -4.81 2.04 -50.02
C ALA A 5 -5.05 2.91 -48.76
N PRO A 6 -5.85 2.44 -47.79
CA PRO A 6 -6.14 3.19 -46.58
C PRO A 6 -4.85 3.39 -45.76
N GLU A 7 -4.57 4.64 -45.38
CA GLU A 7 -3.51 4.97 -44.44
C GLU A 7 -3.82 4.33 -43.09
N VAL A 8 -3.09 3.27 -42.74
CA VAL A 8 -3.07 2.73 -41.39
C VAL A 8 -2.24 3.68 -40.54
N SER A 9 -2.90 4.61 -39.85
CA SER A 9 -2.27 5.41 -38.81
C SER A 9 -1.97 4.52 -37.61
N VAL A 10 -0.75 4.01 -37.52
CA VAL A 10 -0.25 3.35 -36.33
C VAL A 10 -0.19 4.41 -35.22
N PRO A 11 -0.81 4.21 -34.04
CA PRO A 11 -0.64 5.13 -32.93
C PRO A 11 0.85 5.15 -32.55
N VAL A 12 1.52 6.26 -32.83
CA VAL A 12 2.89 6.50 -32.38
C VAL A 12 2.79 6.77 -30.88
N ALA A 13 3.29 5.84 -30.05
CA ALA A 13 3.47 6.10 -28.63
C ALA A 13 4.20 7.44 -28.46
N PRO A 14 3.76 8.32 -27.53
CA PRO A 14 4.40 9.63 -27.37
C PRO A 14 5.90 9.43 -27.11
N LEU A 15 6.73 10.14 -27.88
CA LEU A 15 8.19 10.07 -27.74
C LEU A 15 8.60 10.39 -26.29
N SER A 16 9.33 9.47 -25.66
CA SER A 16 9.84 9.67 -24.30
C SER A 16 10.78 10.88 -24.24
N VAL A 17 10.58 11.74 -23.24
CA VAL A 17 11.45 12.88 -22.95
C VAL A 17 12.56 12.41 -22.02
N TYR A 18 13.80 12.56 -22.46
CA TYR A 18 15.00 12.24 -21.68
C TYR A 18 15.68 13.51 -21.15
N PHE A 19 16.58 13.37 -20.18
CA PHE A 19 17.28 14.50 -19.53
C PHE A 19 17.82 15.56 -20.50
N PRO A 20 18.57 15.22 -21.58
CA PRO A 20 19.12 16.24 -22.46
C PRO A 20 18.05 17.14 -23.11
N SER A 21 16.94 16.53 -23.56
CA SER A 21 15.80 17.27 -24.11
C SER A 21 15.05 18.08 -23.05
N ALA A 22 14.85 17.51 -21.86
CA ALA A 22 14.15 18.18 -20.76
C ALA A 22 14.90 19.43 -20.29
N VAL A 23 16.23 19.37 -20.19
CA VAL A 23 17.08 20.52 -19.82
C VAL A 23 16.96 21.67 -20.83
N ILE A 24 17.05 21.35 -22.12
CA ILE A 24 16.94 22.37 -23.18
C ILE A 24 15.55 23.02 -23.13
N GLN A 25 14.50 22.21 -23.02
CA GLN A 25 13.13 22.70 -22.99
C GLN A 25 12.86 23.53 -21.73
N ALA A 26 13.27 23.06 -20.54
CA ALA A 26 13.04 23.77 -19.28
C ALA A 26 13.72 25.14 -19.25
N ARG A 27 14.95 25.24 -19.78
CA ARG A 27 15.67 26.52 -19.92
C ARG A 27 15.01 27.44 -20.94
N ALA A 28 14.52 26.88 -22.05
CA ALA A 28 13.90 27.66 -23.11
C ALA A 28 12.52 28.21 -22.72
N THR A 29 11.72 27.45 -21.97
CA THR A 29 10.37 27.84 -21.55
C THR A 29 10.34 28.58 -20.23
N GLY A 30 11.33 28.39 -19.36
CA GLY A 30 11.29 28.88 -17.98
C GLY A 30 10.35 28.08 -17.07
N GLU A 31 9.88 26.91 -17.54
CA GLU A 31 9.01 26.01 -16.79
C GLU A 31 9.70 24.67 -16.57
N ARG A 32 9.37 23.97 -15.48
CA ARG A 32 9.89 22.61 -15.28
C ARG A 32 9.35 21.65 -16.35
N VAL A 33 10.16 20.70 -16.77
CA VAL A 33 9.80 19.69 -17.78
C VAL A 33 9.95 18.31 -17.20
N GLU A 34 8.93 17.47 -17.35
CA GLU A 34 9.00 16.09 -16.90
C GLU A 34 9.95 15.27 -17.78
N VAL A 35 10.80 14.47 -17.14
CA VAL A 35 11.65 13.47 -17.79
C VAL A 35 10.86 12.16 -17.84
N THR A 36 9.97 12.02 -18.82
CA THR A 36 9.08 10.84 -18.90
C THR A 36 9.83 9.52 -19.07
N GLY A 37 11.07 9.55 -19.56
CA GLY A 37 11.96 8.37 -19.60
C GLY A 37 12.44 7.89 -18.21
N GLU A 38 12.28 8.70 -17.16
CA GLU A 38 12.61 8.36 -15.76
C GLU A 38 11.36 8.10 -14.92
N ARG A 39 10.17 8.10 -15.54
CA ARG A 39 8.91 7.82 -14.84
C ARG A 39 8.89 6.36 -14.40
N THR A 40 8.47 6.13 -13.15
CA THR A 40 8.22 4.79 -12.62
C THR A 40 6.81 4.71 -12.04
N GLU A 41 6.42 3.52 -11.61
CA GLU A 41 5.17 3.25 -10.89
C GLU A 41 5.00 4.12 -9.63
N SER A 42 6.11 4.52 -9.00
CA SER A 42 6.11 5.24 -7.73
C SER A 42 6.85 6.57 -7.79
N SER A 43 7.31 7.02 -8.96
CA SER A 43 8.07 8.27 -9.05
C SER A 43 7.86 9.06 -10.33
N THR A 44 8.00 10.37 -10.18
CA THR A 44 7.96 11.33 -11.29
C THR A 44 9.13 12.29 -11.13
N THR A 45 9.84 12.56 -12.21
CA THR A 45 11.08 13.36 -12.22
C THR A 45 10.95 14.53 -13.19
N TRP A 46 11.38 15.71 -12.77
CA TRP A 46 11.37 16.93 -13.56
C TRP A 46 12.75 17.58 -13.56
N VAL A 47 13.11 18.18 -14.69
CA VAL A 47 14.21 19.15 -14.77
C VAL A 47 13.63 20.55 -14.58
N ASN A 48 14.21 21.31 -13.67
CA ASN A 48 13.85 22.69 -13.40
C ASN A 48 14.58 23.66 -14.33
N PRO A 49 14.07 24.89 -14.52
CA PRO A 49 14.71 25.90 -15.39
C PRO A 49 16.15 26.26 -15.00
N ASP A 50 16.50 26.12 -13.72
CA ASP A 50 17.84 26.38 -13.19
C ASP A 50 18.81 25.21 -13.38
N GLY A 51 18.37 24.09 -13.95
CA GLY A 51 19.15 22.88 -14.18
C GLY A 51 19.16 21.89 -13.00
N THR A 52 18.52 22.22 -11.87
CA THR A 52 18.32 21.24 -10.79
C THR A 52 17.26 20.22 -11.19
N VAL A 53 17.28 19.05 -10.54
CA VAL A 53 16.31 17.98 -10.79
C VAL A 53 15.42 17.82 -9.56
N THR A 54 14.11 17.75 -9.77
CA THR A 54 13.16 17.43 -8.70
C THR A 54 12.52 16.08 -8.97
N THR A 55 12.49 15.21 -7.96
CA THR A 55 11.75 13.95 -8.02
C THR A 55 10.73 13.91 -6.89
N THR A 56 9.52 13.43 -7.18
CA THR A 56 8.57 12.98 -6.16
C THR A 56 8.59 11.46 -6.14
N GLN A 57 8.93 10.88 -4.99
CA GLN A 57 8.95 9.45 -4.72
C GLN A 57 7.82 9.12 -3.76
N HIS A 58 6.87 8.29 -4.18
CA HIS A 58 5.75 7.83 -3.37
C HIS A 58 6.16 6.60 -2.54
N ALA A 59 5.47 6.42 -1.41
CA ALA A 59 5.60 5.22 -0.57
C ALA A 59 4.87 4.02 -1.20
N ALA A 60 3.93 4.24 -2.11
CA ALA A 60 3.28 3.18 -2.89
C ALA A 60 3.41 3.45 -4.39
N PRO A 61 3.27 2.43 -5.25
CA PRO A 61 2.85 2.63 -6.62
C PRO A 61 1.60 3.51 -6.69
N VAL A 62 1.64 4.51 -7.55
CA VAL A 62 0.52 5.43 -7.88
C VAL A 62 0.06 5.27 -9.32
N ARG A 63 0.84 4.55 -10.13
CA ARG A 63 0.53 4.20 -11.50
C ARG A 63 1.15 2.86 -11.89
N PHE A 64 0.66 2.28 -12.98
CA PHE A 64 1.18 1.08 -13.61
C PHE A 64 1.21 1.25 -15.13
N GLN A 65 1.87 0.33 -15.85
CA GLN A 65 1.79 0.28 -17.32
C GLN A 65 0.80 -0.81 -17.74
N ASP A 66 -0.09 -0.49 -18.67
CA ASP A 66 -0.95 -1.49 -19.31
C ASP A 66 -0.15 -2.42 -20.25
N ALA A 67 -0.84 -3.41 -20.85
CA ALA A 67 -0.22 -4.38 -21.75
C ALA A 67 0.43 -3.74 -22.98
N GLU A 68 -0.01 -2.55 -23.36
CA GLU A 68 0.52 -1.73 -24.44
C GLU A 68 1.68 -0.82 -24.00
N GLY A 69 2.01 -0.80 -22.71
CA GLY A 69 3.09 -0.01 -22.11
C GLY A 69 2.70 1.44 -21.79
N ALA A 70 1.42 1.81 -21.86
CA ALA A 70 0.94 3.14 -21.51
C ALA A 70 0.69 3.25 -20.00
N TRP A 71 1.03 4.41 -19.44
CA TRP A 71 0.87 4.67 -18.00
C TRP A 71 -0.60 4.93 -17.65
N GLN A 72 -1.10 4.19 -16.66
CA GLN A 72 -2.42 4.34 -16.05
C GLN A 72 -2.25 4.66 -14.55
N GLU A 73 -3.05 5.57 -14.01
CA GLU A 73 -3.13 5.77 -12.55
C GLU A 73 -4.03 4.69 -11.94
N PHE A 74 -3.78 4.30 -10.68
CA PHE A 74 -4.64 3.31 -10.01
C PHE A 74 -6.03 3.88 -9.74
N ASP A 75 -7.06 3.09 -10.02
CA ASP A 75 -8.45 3.35 -9.65
C ASP A 75 -9.09 2.05 -9.15
N THR A 76 -9.30 1.96 -7.83
CA THR A 76 -9.89 0.79 -7.17
C THR A 76 -11.42 0.79 -7.18
N THR A 77 -12.06 1.81 -7.77
CA THR A 77 -13.52 1.86 -7.88
C THR A 77 -14.03 0.62 -8.59
N LEU A 78 -14.96 -0.11 -7.97
CA LEU A 78 -15.54 -1.32 -8.53
C LEU A 78 -16.63 -0.98 -9.55
N GLU A 79 -16.56 -1.65 -10.70
CA GLU A 79 -17.59 -1.61 -11.73
C GLU A 79 -17.98 -3.01 -12.19
N GLU A 80 -19.24 -3.16 -12.60
CA GLU A 80 -19.73 -4.38 -13.24
C GLU A 80 -19.28 -4.39 -14.71
N ARG A 81 -18.75 -5.53 -15.14
CA ARG A 81 -18.31 -5.78 -16.51
C ARG A 81 -19.42 -6.43 -17.33
N ALA A 82 -19.24 -6.41 -18.65
CA ALA A 82 -20.21 -6.96 -19.60
C ALA A 82 -20.45 -8.49 -19.44
N ASP A 83 -19.54 -9.20 -18.78
CA ASP A 83 -19.65 -10.63 -18.47
C ASP A 83 -20.31 -10.91 -17.10
N GLY A 84 -20.74 -9.86 -16.37
CA GLY A 84 -21.33 -9.96 -15.03
C GLY A 84 -20.31 -10.12 -13.91
N SER A 85 -19.01 -10.07 -14.21
CA SER A 85 -17.97 -9.95 -13.18
C SER A 85 -17.87 -8.51 -12.66
N ILE A 86 -17.35 -8.34 -11.46
CA ILE A 86 -17.10 -7.03 -10.86
C ILE A 86 -15.60 -6.87 -10.65
N ALA A 87 -15.06 -5.69 -10.86
CA ALA A 87 -13.64 -5.44 -10.60
C ALA A 87 -13.28 -3.95 -10.59
N PRO A 88 -12.05 -3.62 -10.15
CA PRO A 88 -11.52 -2.28 -10.23
C PRO A 88 -11.47 -1.73 -11.66
N VAL A 89 -11.69 -0.43 -11.78
CA VAL A 89 -11.53 0.35 -13.03
C VAL A 89 -10.09 0.26 -13.57
N ALA A 90 -9.07 0.38 -12.71
CA ALA A 90 -7.67 0.38 -13.14
C ALA A 90 -6.70 -0.14 -12.06
N VAL A 91 -6.33 -1.42 -12.16
CA VAL A 91 -5.22 -2.05 -11.41
C VAL A 91 -4.50 -3.06 -12.34
N PRO A 92 -3.19 -3.34 -12.17
CA PRO A 92 -2.40 -4.16 -13.08
C PRO A 92 -2.80 -5.65 -13.07
N ASP A 93 -3.01 -6.20 -11.87
CA ASP A 93 -3.40 -7.59 -11.64
C ASP A 93 -4.82 -7.58 -11.04
N PRO A 94 -5.88 -7.58 -11.86
CA PRO A 94 -7.21 -7.26 -11.38
C PRO A 94 -7.72 -8.32 -10.42
N VAL A 95 -8.10 -7.83 -9.24
CA VAL A 95 -9.08 -8.54 -8.43
C VAL A 95 -10.37 -8.66 -9.22
N VAL A 96 -10.91 -9.88 -9.27
CA VAL A 96 -12.20 -10.17 -9.90
C VAL A 96 -13.16 -10.71 -8.85
N LEU A 97 -14.28 -10.03 -8.71
CA LEU A 97 -15.42 -10.38 -7.86
C LEU A 97 -16.53 -10.98 -8.71
N ALA A 98 -17.29 -11.89 -8.12
CA ALA A 98 -18.47 -12.46 -8.76
C ALA A 98 -19.66 -11.50 -8.68
N GLY A 99 -20.41 -11.32 -9.77
CA GLY A 99 -21.71 -10.66 -9.70
C GLY A 99 -22.65 -11.44 -8.78
N SER A 100 -22.83 -12.73 -9.01
CA SER A 100 -23.54 -13.65 -8.12
C SER A 100 -22.74 -14.93 -7.94
N VAL A 101 -22.93 -15.63 -6.83
CA VAL A 101 -22.24 -16.90 -6.56
C VAL A 101 -23.26 -18.02 -6.41
N GLU A 102 -22.98 -19.15 -7.06
CA GLU A 102 -23.69 -20.43 -6.88
C GLU A 102 -22.65 -21.52 -6.58
N GLY A 103 -22.35 -21.73 -5.30
CA GLY A 103 -21.43 -22.74 -4.82
C GLY A 103 -22.13 -23.87 -4.06
N THR A 104 -21.40 -24.93 -3.77
CA THR A 104 -21.85 -26.03 -2.89
C THR A 104 -20.74 -26.42 -1.91
N THR A 105 -21.05 -27.12 -0.82
CA THR A 105 -20.00 -27.63 0.09
C THR A 105 -19.01 -28.57 -0.61
N ALA A 106 -19.46 -29.31 -1.64
CA ALA A 106 -18.58 -30.17 -2.42
C ALA A 106 -17.76 -29.39 -3.46
N ASP A 107 -18.24 -28.23 -3.88
CA ASP A 107 -17.63 -27.38 -4.91
C ASP A 107 -17.93 -25.90 -4.62
N PRO A 108 -17.20 -25.27 -3.68
CA PRO A 108 -17.40 -23.88 -3.35
C PRO A 108 -16.96 -23.01 -4.52
N ALA A 109 -17.72 -21.97 -4.82
CA ALA A 109 -17.50 -21.13 -5.99
C ALA A 109 -16.78 -19.82 -5.62
N PRO A 110 -15.83 -19.31 -6.42
CA PRO A 110 -15.12 -18.06 -6.14
C PRO A 110 -16.07 -16.86 -5.97
N VAL A 111 -15.89 -16.09 -4.89
CA VAL A 111 -16.55 -14.79 -4.69
C VAL A 111 -15.61 -13.63 -4.99
N ALA A 112 -14.34 -13.79 -4.67
CA ALA A 112 -13.29 -12.81 -4.95
C ALA A 112 -12.00 -13.57 -5.25
N SER A 113 -11.32 -13.20 -6.33
CA SER A 113 -10.09 -13.83 -6.79
C SER A 113 -9.06 -12.78 -7.16
N MET A 114 -7.78 -13.12 -6.98
CA MET A 114 -6.66 -12.31 -7.41
C MET A 114 -5.58 -13.19 -8.04
N ASP A 115 -4.84 -12.61 -8.99
CA ASP A 115 -3.58 -13.16 -9.44
C ASP A 115 -2.52 -12.89 -8.35
N ALA A 116 -1.84 -13.94 -7.91
CA ALA A 116 -0.82 -13.92 -6.88
C ALA A 116 0.60 -13.83 -7.46
N GLY A 117 0.74 -13.57 -8.77
CA GLY A 117 1.99 -13.59 -9.51
C GLY A 117 2.31 -14.97 -10.10
N GLU A 118 3.15 -14.98 -11.13
CA GLU A 118 3.61 -16.20 -11.83
C GLU A 118 2.48 -17.07 -12.41
N GLY A 119 1.29 -16.51 -12.61
CA GLY A 119 0.09 -17.22 -13.08
C GLY A 119 -0.61 -18.04 -11.99
N ALA A 120 -0.23 -17.86 -10.72
CA ALA A 120 -0.90 -18.47 -9.59
C ALA A 120 -2.12 -17.65 -9.18
N GLN A 121 -3.23 -18.30 -8.82
CA GLN A 121 -4.46 -17.65 -8.39
C GLN A 121 -4.76 -18.02 -6.94
N VAL A 122 -5.27 -17.05 -6.19
CA VAL A 122 -5.91 -17.27 -4.88
C VAL A 122 -7.30 -16.66 -4.94
N ALA A 123 -8.31 -17.46 -4.59
CA ALA A 123 -9.69 -17.05 -4.54
C ALA A 123 -10.33 -17.43 -3.21
N VAL A 124 -11.00 -16.46 -2.58
CA VAL A 124 -11.99 -16.77 -1.55
C VAL A 124 -13.19 -17.36 -2.27
N ALA A 125 -13.64 -18.49 -1.76
CA ALA A 125 -14.81 -19.18 -2.27
C ALA A 125 -15.97 -19.11 -1.29
N TRP A 126 -17.16 -19.39 -1.78
CA TRP A 126 -18.39 -19.42 -1.01
C TRP A 126 -19.11 -20.75 -1.20
N GLU A 127 -19.63 -21.28 -0.09
CA GLU A 127 -20.55 -22.41 -0.09
C GLU A 127 -21.98 -21.87 -0.09
N GLY A 128 -22.77 -22.23 -1.10
CA GLY A 128 -24.13 -21.75 -1.25
C GLY A 128 -24.25 -20.56 -2.19
N GLU A 129 -25.32 -19.79 -2.02
CA GLU A 129 -25.71 -18.74 -2.94
C GLU A 129 -25.38 -17.35 -2.38
N LEU A 130 -24.84 -16.46 -3.21
CA LEU A 130 -24.74 -15.03 -2.94
C LEU A 130 -25.44 -14.26 -4.07
N SER A 131 -26.35 -13.37 -3.71
CA SER A 131 -26.97 -12.44 -4.65
C SER A 131 -26.02 -11.32 -5.06
N GLU A 132 -26.41 -10.56 -6.08
CA GLU A 132 -25.68 -9.38 -6.55
C GLU A 132 -25.30 -8.41 -5.42
N PRO A 133 -24.02 -7.99 -5.31
CA PRO A 133 -23.60 -7.10 -4.27
C PRO A 133 -24.00 -5.65 -4.57
N VAL A 134 -24.07 -4.83 -3.54
CA VAL A 134 -24.15 -3.38 -3.71
C VAL A 134 -22.75 -2.78 -3.75
N LEU A 135 -22.46 -2.05 -4.83
CA LEU A 135 -21.17 -1.39 -5.04
C LEU A 135 -21.15 0.02 -4.45
N ALA A 136 -20.06 0.36 -3.78
CA ALA A 136 -19.77 1.70 -3.27
C ALA A 136 -18.26 1.95 -3.24
N GLY A 137 -17.75 2.74 -4.19
CA GLY A 137 -16.31 2.98 -4.29
C GLY A 137 -15.57 1.68 -4.59
N ASP A 138 -14.64 1.31 -3.74
CA ASP A 138 -13.86 0.06 -3.81
C ASP A 138 -14.56 -1.14 -3.16
N ALA A 139 -15.76 -0.97 -2.59
CA ALA A 139 -16.46 -1.99 -1.82
C ALA A 139 -17.62 -2.65 -2.58
N ALA A 140 -17.74 -3.97 -2.45
CA ALA A 140 -18.88 -4.77 -2.86
C ALA A 140 -19.50 -5.46 -1.63
N THR A 141 -20.76 -5.14 -1.32
CA THR A 141 -21.50 -5.74 -0.19
C THR A 141 -22.48 -6.80 -0.67
N TYR A 142 -22.16 -8.07 -0.45
CA TYR A 142 -23.07 -9.21 -0.62
C TYR A 142 -23.94 -9.34 0.64
N ARG A 143 -25.17 -8.82 0.55
CA ARG A 143 -26.07 -8.78 1.69
C ARG A 143 -26.65 -10.15 2.01
N GLY A 144 -26.82 -10.42 3.30
CA GLY A 144 -27.46 -11.65 3.76
C GLY A 144 -26.66 -12.90 3.40
N ALA A 145 -25.33 -12.79 3.31
CA ALA A 145 -24.43 -13.92 3.16
C ALA A 145 -24.76 -15.00 4.22
N TRP A 146 -25.06 -14.54 5.44
CA TRP A 146 -25.91 -15.26 6.38
C TRP A 146 -27.05 -14.37 6.87
N PRO A 147 -28.12 -14.91 7.48
CA PRO A 147 -29.18 -14.09 8.07
C PRO A 147 -28.62 -13.02 9.01
N GLY A 148 -28.70 -11.75 8.60
CA GLY A 148 -28.19 -10.59 9.35
C GLY A 148 -26.66 -10.45 9.40
N ILE A 149 -25.92 -11.16 8.54
CA ILE A 149 -24.47 -11.02 8.37
C ILE A 149 -24.16 -10.79 6.89
N ASP A 150 -23.54 -9.67 6.59
CA ASP A 150 -23.12 -9.32 5.24
C ASP A 150 -21.67 -9.74 5.01
N LEU A 151 -21.37 -10.15 3.77
CA LEU A 151 -20.00 -10.31 3.29
C LEU A 151 -19.64 -9.04 2.51
N VAL A 152 -18.57 -8.36 2.92
CA VAL A 152 -18.07 -7.17 2.23
C VAL A 152 -16.69 -7.47 1.68
N VAL A 153 -16.48 -7.18 0.40
CA VAL A 153 -15.18 -7.32 -0.26
C VAL A 153 -14.73 -5.93 -0.71
N HIS A 154 -13.54 -5.49 -0.27
CA HIS A 154 -12.91 -4.25 -0.71
C HIS A 154 -11.77 -4.57 -1.67
N ALA A 155 -11.74 -3.96 -2.84
CA ALA A 155 -10.60 -4.05 -3.74
C ALA A 155 -9.48 -3.08 -3.31
N THR A 156 -8.26 -3.60 -3.22
CA THR A 156 -7.07 -2.80 -2.96
C THR A 156 -6.21 -2.73 -4.23
N ARG A 157 -5.09 -2.00 -4.19
CA ARG A 157 -4.15 -1.94 -5.32
C ARG A 157 -3.48 -3.28 -5.62
N ASP A 158 -3.40 -4.16 -4.61
CA ASP A 158 -2.53 -5.35 -4.61
C ASP A 158 -3.28 -6.64 -4.26
N GLY A 159 -4.61 -6.58 -4.17
CA GLY A 159 -5.43 -7.67 -3.68
C GLY A 159 -6.78 -7.16 -3.19
N PHE A 160 -7.34 -7.82 -2.18
CA PHE A 160 -8.65 -7.47 -1.63
C PHE A 160 -8.74 -7.77 -0.14
N GLU A 161 -9.58 -7.02 0.56
CA GLU A 161 -9.96 -7.30 1.94
C GLU A 161 -11.35 -7.93 1.96
N GLN A 162 -11.57 -8.87 2.88
CA GLN A 162 -12.85 -9.51 3.05
C GLN A 162 -13.28 -9.32 4.49
N SER A 163 -14.44 -8.73 4.73
CA SER A 163 -14.98 -8.63 6.08
C SER A 163 -16.38 -9.23 6.19
N PHE A 164 -16.68 -9.72 7.39
CA PHE A 164 -18.02 -10.13 7.79
C PHE A 164 -18.60 -9.06 8.71
N VAL A 165 -19.75 -8.49 8.31
CA VAL A 165 -20.43 -7.44 9.06
C VAL A 165 -21.67 -8.03 9.70
N ILE A 166 -21.61 -8.27 11.01
CA ILE A 166 -22.71 -8.78 11.81
C ILE A 166 -23.61 -7.59 12.18
N ALA A 167 -24.83 -7.56 11.66
CA ALA A 167 -25.71 -6.40 11.73
C ALA A 167 -26.21 -6.12 13.16
N ASP A 168 -26.53 -7.17 13.92
CA ASP A 168 -27.08 -7.06 15.26
C ASP A 168 -26.87 -8.33 16.09
N ARG A 169 -27.32 -8.27 17.35
CA ARG A 169 -27.24 -9.39 18.30
C ARG A 169 -28.11 -10.58 17.90
N GLU A 170 -29.25 -10.35 17.25
CA GLU A 170 -30.14 -11.43 16.83
C GLU A 170 -29.48 -12.27 15.74
N ALA A 171 -28.85 -11.61 14.76
CA ALA A 171 -28.03 -12.25 13.73
C ALA A 171 -26.91 -13.11 14.35
N LEU A 172 -26.18 -12.55 15.33
CA LEU A 172 -25.12 -13.28 16.04
C LEU A 172 -25.66 -14.52 16.76
N LEU A 173 -26.78 -14.40 17.49
CA LEU A 173 -27.36 -15.53 18.22
C LEU A 173 -27.97 -16.57 17.27
N GLY A 174 -28.55 -16.14 16.15
CA GLY A 174 -28.98 -17.03 15.07
C GLY A 174 -27.81 -17.83 14.53
N TYR A 175 -26.69 -17.15 14.26
CA TYR A 175 -25.46 -17.78 13.77
C TYR A 175 -24.85 -18.77 14.77
N THR A 176 -24.85 -18.48 16.07
CA THR A 176 -24.30 -19.41 17.09
C THR A 176 -25.27 -20.52 17.50
N GLY A 177 -26.48 -20.56 16.95
CA GLY A 177 -27.55 -21.48 17.35
C GLY A 177 -28.08 -21.22 18.77
N GLN A 178 -27.90 -19.99 19.29
CA GLN A 178 -28.32 -19.55 20.62
C GLN A 178 -29.53 -18.61 20.60
N ALA A 179 -30.18 -18.44 19.44
CA ALA A 179 -31.44 -17.70 19.35
C ALA A 179 -32.50 -18.33 20.28
N SER A 180 -33.12 -17.51 21.13
CA SER A 180 -34.19 -17.97 22.02
C SER A 180 -35.38 -18.46 21.20
N ALA A 181 -35.92 -19.64 21.55
CA ALA A 181 -37.08 -20.28 20.93
C ALA A 181 -38.41 -19.51 21.15
N GLY A 182 -38.47 -18.25 20.70
CA GLY A 182 -39.57 -17.32 20.93
C GLY A 182 -40.07 -16.54 19.70
N ALA A 183 -39.45 -16.72 18.52
CA ALA A 183 -39.99 -16.22 17.25
C ALA A 183 -40.78 -17.34 16.56
N SER A 184 -42.08 -17.34 16.79
CA SER A 184 -43.06 -18.31 16.29
C SER A 184 -43.28 -18.23 14.78
N ASP A 185 -43.49 -19.39 14.16
CA ASP A 185 -44.34 -19.63 12.98
C ASP A 185 -44.25 -18.61 11.82
N ALA A 186 -43.17 -18.71 11.05
CA ALA A 186 -43.27 -18.50 9.60
C ALA A 186 -42.76 -19.77 8.92
N GLY A 187 -43.69 -20.63 8.53
CA GLY A 187 -43.43 -21.68 7.55
C GLY A 187 -43.06 -21.03 6.22
N GLY A 188 -41.76 -20.74 6.05
CA GLY A 188 -41.12 -20.50 4.77
C GLY A 188 -40.36 -21.76 4.41
N ASP A 189 -40.74 -22.38 3.30
CA ASP A 189 -40.00 -23.48 2.68
C ASP A 189 -38.52 -23.07 2.52
N GLY A 190 -37.60 -23.98 2.85
CA GLY A 190 -36.17 -23.72 3.02
C GLY A 190 -35.44 -23.41 1.71
N GLY A 191 -35.66 -22.22 1.15
CA GLY A 191 -34.94 -21.69 0.00
C GLY A 191 -33.96 -20.59 0.39
N ALA A 192 -32.70 -20.96 0.65
CA ALA A 192 -31.47 -20.22 0.32
C ALA A 192 -30.25 -21.07 0.76
N GLY A 193 -29.26 -21.18 -0.12
CA GLY A 193 -28.20 -22.19 -0.14
C GLY A 193 -27.30 -22.35 1.10
N GLY A 194 -27.04 -23.60 1.45
CA GLY A 194 -25.66 -24.11 1.51
C GLY A 194 -24.67 -23.56 2.55
N VAL A 195 -25.10 -23.05 3.70
CA VAL A 195 -24.19 -22.60 4.76
C VAL A 195 -23.63 -23.81 5.55
N PRO A 196 -22.30 -23.94 5.78
CA PRO A 196 -21.80 -24.90 6.77
C PRO A 196 -22.40 -24.58 8.14
N ALA A 197 -22.92 -25.62 8.81
CA ALA A 197 -23.70 -25.47 10.04
C ALA A 197 -23.08 -24.50 11.06
N PRO A 198 -23.90 -23.74 11.82
CA PRO A 198 -23.48 -23.02 13.03
C PRO A 198 -22.42 -23.81 13.80
N VAL A 199 -21.18 -23.33 13.84
CA VAL A 199 -20.16 -23.98 14.67
C VAL A 199 -20.57 -23.71 16.12
N PRO A 200 -20.88 -24.74 16.93
CA PRO A 200 -21.15 -24.53 18.34
C PRO A 200 -19.96 -23.80 18.96
N VAL A 201 -20.21 -22.92 19.93
CA VAL A 201 -19.12 -22.26 20.68
C VAL A 201 -18.23 -23.33 21.32
N THR A 202 -17.19 -23.75 20.61
CA THR A 202 -16.34 -24.88 20.97
C THR A 202 -15.11 -24.29 21.62
N GLY A 203 -14.91 -24.58 22.90
CA GLY A 203 -13.81 -23.97 23.66
C GLY A 203 -13.95 -22.46 23.88
N GLY A 204 -15.16 -21.90 23.81
CA GLY A 204 -15.42 -20.49 24.11
C GLY A 204 -15.25 -19.52 22.94
N ARG A 205 -15.15 -20.00 21.69
CA ARG A 205 -14.96 -19.17 20.49
C ARG A 205 -16.11 -19.30 19.50
N VAL A 206 -16.41 -18.23 18.77
CA VAL A 206 -17.32 -18.24 17.60
C VAL A 206 -16.45 -18.32 16.37
N SER A 207 -16.72 -19.29 15.49
CA SER A 207 -15.84 -19.64 14.38
C SER A 207 -16.61 -19.91 13.10
N TRP A 208 -15.97 -19.66 11.97
CA TRP A 208 -16.45 -20.05 10.64
C TRP A 208 -15.29 -20.47 9.75
N ASP A 209 -15.60 -21.35 8.82
CA ASP A 209 -14.65 -21.82 7.83
C ASP A 209 -14.79 -20.97 6.56
N VAL A 210 -13.65 -20.51 6.06
CA VAL A 210 -13.50 -19.76 4.82
C VAL A 210 -12.84 -20.71 3.82
N PRO A 211 -13.58 -21.23 2.84
CA PRO A 211 -13.00 -22.04 1.79
C PRO A 211 -12.27 -21.15 0.79
N LEU A 212 -11.17 -21.65 0.27
CA LEU A 212 -10.39 -21.02 -0.77
C LEU A 212 -10.15 -22.00 -1.91
N VAL A 213 -10.20 -21.45 -3.12
CA VAL A 213 -9.72 -22.10 -4.34
C VAL A 213 -8.37 -21.47 -4.67
N VAL A 214 -7.33 -22.30 -4.79
CA VAL A 214 -5.97 -21.86 -5.07
C VAL A 214 -5.41 -22.64 -6.26
N SER A 215 -4.38 -22.13 -6.93
CA SER A 215 -3.65 -22.94 -7.91
C SER A 215 -3.08 -24.21 -7.28
N GLU A 216 -3.08 -25.33 -8.03
CA GLU A 216 -2.69 -26.66 -7.52
C GLU A 216 -1.24 -26.75 -7.04
N ASP A 217 -0.37 -25.85 -7.50
CA ASP A 217 1.04 -25.75 -7.15
C ASP A 217 1.31 -24.89 -5.91
N LEU A 218 0.27 -24.26 -5.34
CA LEU A 218 0.38 -23.50 -4.11
C LEU A 218 0.15 -24.36 -2.88
N THR A 219 0.94 -24.10 -1.84
CA THR A 219 0.76 -24.68 -0.51
C THR A 219 0.55 -23.57 0.53
N ALA A 220 -0.50 -23.68 1.34
CA ALA A 220 -0.72 -22.84 2.51
C ALA A 220 0.15 -23.32 3.69
N ARG A 221 0.83 -22.37 4.34
CA ARG A 221 1.63 -22.56 5.55
C ARG A 221 1.21 -21.55 6.61
N GLU A 222 0.95 -22.04 7.81
CA GLU A 222 0.68 -21.18 8.96
C GLU A 222 1.98 -20.59 9.55
N VAL A 223 1.99 -19.27 9.74
CA VAL A 223 2.95 -18.56 10.58
C VAL A 223 2.27 -18.31 11.91
N ALA A 224 2.65 -19.09 12.92
CA ALA A 224 1.94 -19.19 14.20
C ALA A 224 1.62 -17.81 14.81
N GLY A 225 0.32 -17.50 14.91
CA GLY A 225 -0.19 -16.26 15.51
C GLY A 225 -0.03 -14.99 14.68
N GLU A 226 0.42 -15.09 13.42
CA GLU A 226 0.66 -13.94 12.56
C GLU A 226 -0.17 -13.95 11.26
N ARG A 227 -0.08 -15.02 10.45
CA ARG A 227 -0.67 -15.05 9.10
C ARG A 227 -0.66 -16.45 8.50
N ILE A 228 -1.37 -16.63 7.38
CA ILE A 228 -1.17 -17.76 6.46
C ILE A 228 -0.39 -17.26 5.25
N GLU A 229 0.63 -18.01 4.83
CA GLU A 229 1.42 -17.75 3.63
C GLU A 229 1.09 -18.81 2.58
N PHE A 230 0.82 -18.39 1.35
CA PHE A 230 0.71 -19.28 0.19
C PHE A 230 2.06 -19.31 -0.52
N VAL A 231 2.66 -20.49 -0.66
CA VAL A 231 3.99 -20.68 -1.23
C VAL A 231 3.95 -21.51 -2.51
N ASN A 232 4.76 -21.15 -3.50
CA ASN A 232 4.94 -21.93 -4.74
C ASN A 232 5.84 -23.17 -4.50
N GLY A 233 6.03 -23.99 -5.53
CA GLY A 233 6.89 -25.19 -5.47
C GLY A 233 8.38 -24.91 -5.17
N ALA A 234 8.85 -23.67 -5.31
CA ALA A 234 10.20 -23.23 -4.92
C ALA A 234 10.29 -22.79 -3.44
N GLY A 235 9.16 -22.71 -2.74
CA GLY A 235 9.07 -22.25 -1.35
C GLY A 235 9.01 -20.73 -1.19
N GLU A 236 8.77 -20.00 -2.28
CA GLU A 236 8.61 -18.54 -2.29
C GLU A 236 7.17 -18.18 -1.95
N VAL A 237 6.99 -17.16 -1.10
CA VAL A 237 5.66 -16.69 -0.71
C VAL A 237 5.09 -15.82 -1.84
N VAL A 238 3.95 -16.23 -2.40
CA VAL A 238 3.26 -15.53 -3.50
C VAL A 238 2.04 -14.74 -3.04
N SER A 239 1.42 -15.16 -1.92
CA SER A 239 0.27 -14.46 -1.32
C SER A 239 0.25 -14.67 0.20
N ARG A 240 -0.44 -13.77 0.92
CA ARG A 240 -0.62 -13.82 2.37
C ARG A 240 -2.07 -13.54 2.75
N PHE A 241 -2.47 -14.20 3.83
CA PHE A 241 -3.68 -13.89 4.58
C PHE A 241 -3.28 -13.44 5.98
N GLU A 242 -3.39 -12.14 6.24
CA GLU A 242 -2.92 -11.55 7.48
C GLU A 242 -3.88 -11.84 8.67
N ALA A 243 -3.37 -11.81 9.90
CA ALA A 243 -4.19 -12.05 11.09
C ALA A 243 -5.35 -11.03 11.19
N PRO A 244 -6.61 -11.48 11.19
CA PRO A 244 -7.77 -10.62 11.25
C PRO A 244 -7.97 -10.00 12.63
N LEU A 245 -8.76 -8.94 12.66
CA LEU A 245 -9.30 -8.36 13.88
C LEU A 245 -10.81 -8.29 13.80
N ALA A 246 -11.43 -8.28 14.98
CA ALA A 246 -12.83 -7.96 15.11
C ALA A 246 -12.97 -6.71 15.95
N TRP A 247 -13.89 -5.83 15.57
CA TRP A 247 -14.24 -4.63 16.32
C TRP A 247 -15.73 -4.34 16.22
N ASP A 248 -16.23 -3.60 17.20
CA ASP A 248 -17.63 -3.21 17.26
C ASP A 248 -17.84 -1.77 16.77
N ALA A 249 -19.07 -1.33 16.57
CA ALA A 249 -19.36 0.00 16.05
C ALA A 249 -19.13 1.14 17.05
N GLN A 250 -18.71 0.84 18.29
CA GLN A 250 -18.42 1.88 19.25
C GLN A 250 -17.12 2.59 18.87
N VAL A 251 -17.26 3.85 18.48
CA VAL A 251 -16.14 4.75 18.27
C VAL A 251 -15.98 5.69 19.46
N ASP A 252 -14.75 6.00 19.85
CA ASP A 252 -14.51 7.15 20.71
C ASP A 252 -14.90 8.43 19.94
N ALA A 253 -15.81 9.22 20.51
CA ALA A 253 -16.40 10.37 19.84
C ALA A 253 -15.39 11.46 19.43
N LYS A 254 -14.16 11.39 19.95
CA LYS A 254 -13.10 12.34 19.63
C LYS A 254 -12.16 11.74 18.62
N SER A 255 -11.57 10.58 18.87
CA SER A 255 -10.59 9.96 17.97
C SER A 255 -11.19 9.27 16.76
N TRP A 256 -12.49 8.97 16.80
CA TRP A 256 -13.19 8.10 15.85
C TRP A 256 -12.58 6.70 15.75
N GLU A 257 -11.89 6.25 16.82
CA GLU A 257 -11.30 4.90 16.89
C GLU A 257 -12.30 3.90 17.43
N HIS A 258 -12.30 2.70 16.87
CA HIS A 258 -12.95 1.54 17.48
C HIS A 258 -12.19 1.12 18.74
N VAL A 259 -12.71 1.52 19.89
CA VAL A 259 -12.07 1.28 21.19
C VAL A 259 -12.15 -0.18 21.63
N ASN A 260 -13.16 -0.90 21.15
CA ASN A 260 -13.34 -2.31 21.45
C ASN A 260 -12.93 -3.14 20.23
N HIS A 261 -11.77 -3.77 20.30
CA HIS A 261 -11.30 -4.73 19.30
C HIS A 261 -10.73 -5.99 19.98
N VAL A 262 -10.70 -7.09 19.25
CA VAL A 262 -10.12 -8.36 19.70
C VAL A 262 -9.38 -9.03 18.54
N PRO A 263 -8.24 -9.71 18.79
CA PRO A 263 -7.61 -10.54 17.77
C PRO A 263 -8.53 -11.66 17.31
N VAL A 264 -8.52 -11.95 16.00
CA VAL A 264 -9.21 -13.10 15.42
C VAL A 264 -8.14 -14.14 15.12
N THR A 265 -8.37 -15.36 15.59
CA THR A 265 -7.45 -16.46 15.32
C THR A 265 -7.74 -17.06 13.95
N VAL A 266 -6.69 -17.30 13.17
CA VAL A 266 -6.73 -18.05 11.92
C VAL A 266 -6.08 -19.40 12.16
N ALA A 267 -6.69 -20.47 11.67
CA ALA A 267 -6.07 -21.79 11.64
C ALA A 267 -6.23 -22.41 10.26
N LEU A 268 -5.17 -23.05 9.75
CA LEU A 268 -5.26 -23.91 8.58
C LEU A 268 -5.93 -25.23 8.99
N VAL A 269 -7.19 -25.46 8.58
CA VAL A 269 -7.98 -26.63 9.01
C VAL A 269 -8.19 -27.68 7.91
N GLY A 270 -7.93 -27.31 6.65
CA GLY A 270 -7.99 -28.22 5.51
C GLY A 270 -7.09 -27.74 4.37
N GLN A 271 -6.48 -28.69 3.65
CA GLN A 271 -5.70 -28.41 2.45
C GLN A 271 -5.63 -29.66 1.59
N ASP A 272 -6.06 -29.52 0.34
CA ASP A 272 -5.99 -30.50 -0.73
C ASP A 272 -5.48 -29.82 -2.01
N ALA A 273 -5.29 -30.58 -3.10
CA ALA A 273 -4.91 -30.01 -4.39
C ALA A 273 -5.93 -28.94 -4.83
N GLY A 274 -5.47 -27.70 -4.92
CA GLY A 274 -6.27 -26.55 -5.35
C GLY A 274 -7.32 -26.05 -4.36
N ARG A 275 -7.35 -26.57 -3.13
CA ARG A 275 -8.32 -26.16 -2.10
C ARG A 275 -7.68 -25.99 -0.74
N VAL A 276 -8.01 -24.90 -0.07
CA VAL A 276 -7.57 -24.60 1.31
C VAL A 276 -8.79 -24.20 2.12
N THR A 277 -8.84 -24.59 3.39
CA THR A 277 -9.88 -24.15 4.32
C THR A 277 -9.22 -23.50 5.52
N LEU A 278 -9.55 -22.23 5.74
CA LEU A 278 -9.10 -21.47 6.91
C LEU A 278 -10.24 -21.34 7.91
N ARG A 279 -9.96 -21.50 9.19
CA ARG A 279 -10.92 -21.24 10.26
C ARG A 279 -10.63 -19.91 10.91
N LEU A 280 -11.58 -18.99 10.86
CA LEU A 280 -11.55 -17.75 11.62
C LEU A 280 -12.24 -17.98 12.96
N SER A 281 -11.73 -17.39 14.04
CA SER A 281 -12.26 -17.59 15.39
C SER A 281 -12.13 -16.35 16.26
N VAL A 282 -13.26 -15.82 16.70
CA VAL A 282 -13.39 -14.69 17.63
C VAL A 282 -13.64 -15.23 19.04
N ASP A 283 -13.11 -14.55 20.07
CA ASP A 283 -13.47 -14.86 21.45
C ASP A 283 -14.97 -14.68 21.66
N GLY A 284 -15.66 -15.74 22.08
CA GLY A 284 -17.11 -15.73 22.23
C GLY A 284 -17.57 -14.89 23.42
N GLY A 285 -16.76 -14.79 24.48
CA GLY A 285 -17.06 -13.92 25.62
C GLY A 285 -17.06 -12.45 25.21
N TRP A 286 -16.07 -12.04 24.41
CA TRP A 286 -16.00 -10.71 23.82
C TRP A 286 -17.15 -10.47 22.83
N LEU A 287 -17.42 -11.42 21.93
CA LEU A 287 -18.40 -11.22 20.86
C LEU A 287 -19.84 -11.19 21.39
N LEU A 288 -20.15 -12.01 22.41
CA LEU A 288 -21.48 -12.11 23.02
C LEU A 288 -21.69 -11.14 24.20
N ASP A 289 -20.68 -10.36 24.61
CA ASP A 289 -20.77 -9.39 25.71
C ASP A 289 -22.01 -8.49 25.55
N GLU A 290 -22.83 -8.33 26.59
CA GLU A 290 -24.08 -7.55 26.53
C GLU A 290 -23.88 -6.07 26.14
N GLY A 291 -22.69 -5.51 26.43
CA GLY A 291 -22.30 -4.16 26.08
C GLY A 291 -21.87 -3.97 24.62
N ARG A 292 -21.83 -5.03 23.81
CA ARG A 292 -21.41 -4.95 22.39
C ARG A 292 -22.30 -4.01 21.57
N VAL A 293 -21.67 -3.07 20.89
CA VAL A 293 -22.36 -2.12 19.99
C VAL A 293 -22.25 -2.58 18.54
N PHE A 294 -23.36 -2.87 17.90
CA PHE A 294 -23.38 -3.36 16.52
C PHE A 294 -23.46 -2.22 15.48
N PRO A 295 -23.01 -2.42 14.22
CA PRO A 295 -22.49 -3.68 13.67
C PRO A 295 -21.12 -4.09 14.24
N VAL A 296 -20.85 -5.40 14.27
CA VAL A 296 -19.51 -5.94 14.55
C VAL A 296 -18.89 -6.35 13.23
N THR A 297 -17.68 -5.87 12.96
CA THR A 297 -16.91 -6.22 11.76
C THR A 297 -15.82 -7.20 12.14
N VAL A 298 -15.67 -8.26 11.33
CA VAL A 298 -14.58 -9.22 11.44
C VAL A 298 -13.84 -9.23 10.12
N ASP A 299 -12.62 -8.70 10.12
CA ASP A 299 -11.93 -8.29 8.90
C ASP A 299 -10.57 -8.97 8.77
N PRO A 300 -10.46 -9.97 7.87
CA PRO A 300 -9.18 -10.39 7.32
C PRO A 300 -8.75 -9.66 6.03
N VAL A 301 -7.43 -9.62 5.85
CA VAL A 301 -6.78 -9.03 4.68
C VAL A 301 -6.14 -10.13 3.83
N TYR A 302 -6.46 -10.17 2.53
CA TYR A 302 -5.77 -10.97 1.52
C TYR A 302 -4.90 -10.07 0.64
N ALA A 303 -3.60 -10.34 0.57
CA ALA A 303 -2.67 -9.53 -0.20
C ALA A 303 -1.69 -10.37 -1.04
N SER A 304 -1.40 -9.92 -2.26
CA SER A 304 -0.26 -10.41 -3.02
C SER A 304 1.03 -10.20 -2.20
N ALA A 305 1.89 -11.22 -2.15
CA ALA A 305 3.10 -11.18 -1.32
C ALA A 305 4.28 -10.52 -2.02
N THR A 306 4.08 -9.95 -3.22
CA THR A 306 5.15 -9.31 -4.00
C THR A 306 5.84 -8.28 -3.11
N ALA A 307 7.06 -8.59 -2.69
CA ALA A 307 7.81 -7.79 -1.75
C ALA A 307 8.16 -6.45 -2.40
N ARG A 308 7.41 -5.40 -2.05
CA ARG A 308 7.73 -4.05 -2.50
C ARG A 308 8.91 -3.52 -1.67
N PRO A 309 9.82 -2.73 -2.26
CA PRO A 309 10.85 -2.03 -1.51
C PRO A 309 10.28 -0.88 -0.65
N THR A 310 8.97 -0.87 -0.45
CA THR A 310 8.20 0.12 0.29
C THR A 310 7.26 -0.57 1.29
N PHE A 311 6.89 0.15 2.34
CA PHE A 311 6.06 -0.37 3.43
C PHE A 311 5.58 0.80 4.29
N ASP A 312 4.37 0.75 4.82
CA ASP A 312 3.99 1.54 5.98
C ASP A 312 3.18 0.72 6.99
N ALA A 313 3.16 1.20 8.22
CA ALA A 313 2.30 0.70 9.27
C ALA A 313 2.33 1.68 10.45
N PHE A 314 1.23 1.78 11.18
CA PHE A 314 1.27 2.34 12.52
C PHE A 314 1.46 1.25 13.57
N VAL A 315 2.13 1.60 14.66
CA VAL A 315 2.12 0.81 15.89
C VAL A 315 1.36 1.58 16.95
N GLN A 316 0.62 0.87 17.81
CA GLN A 316 -0.07 1.49 18.94
C GLN A 316 0.11 0.65 20.21
N SER A 317 0.26 1.28 21.37
CA SER A 317 0.63 0.59 22.61
C SER A 317 -0.37 -0.44 23.14
N ASN A 318 -1.63 -0.35 22.76
CA ASN A 318 -2.68 -1.33 23.07
C ASN A 318 -2.99 -2.29 21.92
N ILE A 319 -2.22 -2.26 20.84
CA ILE A 319 -2.40 -3.11 19.66
C ILE A 319 -1.17 -4.01 19.48
N SER A 320 -1.40 -5.31 19.36
CA SER A 320 -0.35 -6.32 19.18
C SER A 320 -0.30 -6.95 17.79
N THR A 321 -1.23 -6.59 16.90
CA THR A 321 -1.35 -7.10 15.54
C THR A 321 -0.72 -6.16 14.51
N ASP A 322 -0.53 -6.63 13.28
CA ASP A 322 -0.06 -5.80 12.18
C ASP A 322 -1.13 -4.77 11.77
N ARG A 323 -0.67 -3.67 11.18
CA ARG A 323 -1.49 -2.53 10.72
C ARG A 323 -0.99 -1.95 9.40
N SER A 324 -0.35 -2.79 8.59
CA SER A 324 0.23 -2.38 7.31
C SER A 324 -0.78 -2.32 6.16
N SER A 325 -1.99 -2.82 6.36
CA SER A 325 -3.10 -2.74 5.38
C SER A 325 -4.09 -1.62 5.68
N GLU A 326 -3.94 -0.94 6.82
CA GLU A 326 -4.89 0.08 7.25
C GLU A 326 -4.77 1.31 6.36
N GLN A 327 -5.90 1.90 5.93
CA GLN A 327 -5.93 3.12 5.09
C GLN A 327 -5.35 4.39 5.74
N GLU A 328 -4.84 4.26 6.96
CA GLU A 328 -4.48 5.38 7.79
C GLU A 328 -3.29 5.12 8.72
N LEU A 329 -2.52 6.19 8.89
CA LEU A 329 -1.33 6.28 9.72
C LEU A 329 -1.61 7.20 10.92
N LYS A 330 -1.06 6.86 12.08
CA LYS A 330 -1.37 7.51 13.36
C LYS A 330 -0.12 8.09 14.03
N ALA A 331 -0.30 9.23 14.70
CA ALA A 331 0.74 9.86 15.50
C ALA A 331 0.18 10.53 16.76
N GLY A 332 0.75 10.19 17.92
CA GLY A 332 0.46 10.82 19.21
C GLY A 332 -0.34 9.94 20.15
N THR A 333 -1.27 10.53 20.90
CA THR A 333 -2.18 9.81 21.81
C THR A 333 -3.56 10.43 21.77
N TYR A 334 -4.62 9.64 21.80
CA TYR A 334 -5.99 10.15 21.83
C TYR A 334 -6.59 10.25 23.25
N ASP A 335 -6.04 9.50 24.20
CA ASP A 335 -6.54 9.36 25.58
C ASP A 335 -5.48 9.70 26.65
N GLY A 336 -4.26 10.07 26.24
CA GLY A 336 -3.13 10.39 27.11
C GLY A 336 -2.34 9.17 27.58
N THR A 337 -2.78 7.96 27.22
CA THR A 337 -2.21 6.69 27.67
C THR A 337 -1.73 5.86 26.49
N ASN A 338 -2.61 5.63 25.52
CA ASN A 338 -2.34 4.86 24.32
C ASN A 338 -1.63 5.71 23.28
N LYS A 339 -0.47 5.23 22.84
CA LYS A 339 0.44 5.98 21.98
C LYS A 339 0.55 5.32 20.64
N ALA A 340 0.54 6.10 19.56
CA ALA A 340 0.76 5.62 18.21
C ALA A 340 1.90 6.36 17.50
N ARG A 341 2.59 5.60 16.63
CA ARG A 341 3.67 6.07 15.75
C ARG A 341 3.52 5.38 14.41
N SER A 342 3.88 6.06 13.33
CA SER A 342 3.79 5.50 11.98
C SER A 342 5.16 5.38 11.35
N PHE A 343 5.44 4.22 10.78
CA PHE A 343 6.67 3.94 10.07
C PHE A 343 6.39 3.99 8.57
N LEU A 344 7.29 4.63 7.83
CA LEU A 344 7.24 4.73 6.37
C LEU A 344 8.57 4.23 5.81
N THR A 345 8.51 3.35 4.83
CA THR A 345 9.65 2.80 4.11
C THR A 345 9.51 3.13 2.63
N PHE A 346 10.57 3.68 2.06
CA PHE A 346 10.65 4.05 0.66
C PHE A 346 11.74 3.22 -0.04
N SER A 347 11.58 3.00 -1.34
CA SER A 347 12.67 2.54 -2.20
C SER A 347 13.82 3.54 -2.14
N ASN A 348 15.04 3.05 -1.96
CA ASN A 348 16.21 3.92 -1.89
C ASN A 348 16.77 4.28 -3.28
N THR A 349 16.26 3.68 -4.36
CA THR A 349 16.83 3.80 -5.71
C THR A 349 16.96 5.26 -6.16
N SER A 350 15.91 6.06 -6.02
CA SER A 350 15.92 7.47 -6.47
C SER A 350 16.70 8.42 -5.55
N PHE A 351 17.03 8.00 -4.32
CA PHE A 351 17.78 8.83 -3.39
C PHE A 351 19.30 8.62 -3.48
N LYS A 352 19.76 7.54 -4.11
CA LYS A 352 21.19 7.15 -4.13
C LYS A 352 22.06 8.13 -4.93
N ASN A 353 23.25 8.40 -4.41
CA ASN A 353 24.33 9.12 -5.09
C ASN A 353 23.98 10.53 -5.59
N VAL A 354 22.97 11.17 -5.01
CA VAL A 354 22.59 12.54 -5.33
C VAL A 354 22.92 13.50 -4.19
N LYS A 355 23.20 14.76 -4.51
CA LYS A 355 23.32 15.83 -3.52
C LYS A 355 21.94 16.46 -3.32
N ILE A 356 21.34 16.21 -2.17
CA ILE A 356 20.01 16.71 -1.84
C ILE A 356 20.11 18.18 -1.47
N MET A 357 19.42 19.03 -2.22
CA MET A 357 19.32 20.46 -1.95
C MET A 357 18.13 20.77 -1.04
N SER A 358 17.00 20.11 -1.28
CA SER A 358 15.81 20.16 -0.44
C SER A 358 15.08 18.82 -0.49
N ALA A 359 14.43 18.44 0.62
CA ALA A 359 13.49 17.33 0.61
C ALA A 359 12.35 17.58 1.60
N THR A 360 11.14 17.18 1.21
CA THR A 360 9.91 17.39 1.96
C THR A 360 9.09 16.11 1.96
N LEU A 361 8.76 15.60 3.14
CA LEU A 361 7.78 14.53 3.32
C LEU A 361 6.38 15.15 3.23
N ASN A 362 5.55 14.61 2.35
CA ASN A 362 4.17 15.02 2.16
C ASN A 362 3.25 13.93 2.74
N LEU A 363 2.41 14.32 3.69
CA LEU A 363 1.39 13.47 4.31
C LEU A 363 0.04 14.17 4.19
N TYR A 364 -1.02 13.44 3.88
CA TYR A 364 -2.36 14.01 3.89
C TYR A 364 -3.00 13.81 5.27
N GLU A 365 -3.13 14.87 6.06
CA GLU A 365 -3.74 14.80 7.39
C GLU A 365 -5.27 14.78 7.23
N THR A 366 -5.85 13.59 7.43
CA THR A 366 -7.29 13.33 7.31
C THR A 366 -8.04 13.82 8.54
N TRP A 367 -7.38 13.81 9.71
CA TRP A 367 -8.01 14.14 10.96
C TRP A 367 -7.02 14.65 12.03
N SER A 368 -7.47 15.56 12.89
CA SER A 368 -6.77 16.00 14.10
C SER A 368 -7.73 16.24 15.25
N TYR A 369 -7.26 16.06 16.50
CA TYR A 369 -8.11 16.19 17.69
C TYR A 369 -8.70 17.57 17.88
N SER A 370 -7.97 18.60 17.45
CA SER A 370 -8.42 19.98 17.56
C SER A 370 -7.86 20.79 16.41
N CYS A 371 -8.49 21.92 16.10
CA CYS A 371 -7.91 22.90 15.19
C CYS A 371 -6.74 23.70 15.79
N THR A 372 -6.33 23.41 17.04
CA THR A 372 -5.15 24.07 17.63
C THR A 372 -3.90 23.30 17.22
N PRO A 373 -2.97 23.91 16.46
CA PRO A 373 -1.81 23.21 15.94
C PRO A 373 -0.96 22.53 17.03
N ARG A 374 -0.47 21.33 16.73
CA ARG A 374 0.50 20.59 17.53
C ARG A 374 1.60 20.05 16.63
N ALA A 375 2.79 19.93 17.19
CA ALA A 375 3.95 19.49 16.45
C ALA A 375 3.90 17.98 16.15
N VAL A 376 4.07 17.64 14.87
CA VAL A 376 4.43 16.29 14.41
C VAL A 376 5.91 16.31 14.03
N GLU A 377 6.61 15.21 14.28
CA GLU A 377 8.05 15.08 14.09
C GLU A 377 8.37 13.87 13.21
N VAL A 378 9.45 14.00 12.44
CA VAL A 378 10.06 12.92 11.66
C VAL A 378 11.41 12.57 12.26
N TRP A 379 11.62 11.28 12.52
CA TRP A 379 12.85 10.73 13.07
C TRP A 379 13.42 9.65 12.15
N SER A 380 14.74 9.54 12.10
CA SER A 380 15.40 8.47 11.35
C SER A 380 15.20 7.12 12.02
N VAL A 381 15.07 6.07 11.22
CA VAL A 381 15.10 4.68 11.68
C VAL A 381 16.33 4.01 11.05
N PRO A 382 17.24 3.43 11.84
CA PRO A 382 18.50 2.88 11.33
C PRO A 382 18.32 1.53 10.61
N THR A 383 17.18 0.86 10.78
CA THR A 383 16.85 -0.42 10.17
C THR A 383 15.64 -0.26 9.26
N VAL A 384 15.59 -1.06 8.18
CA VAL A 384 14.39 -1.13 7.33
C VAL A 384 13.26 -1.78 8.12
N VAL A 385 12.08 -1.17 8.07
CA VAL A 385 10.87 -1.64 8.76
C VAL A 385 10.06 -2.53 7.83
N SER A 386 9.47 -3.58 8.40
CA SER A 386 8.58 -4.55 7.73
C SER A 386 7.32 -4.80 8.56
N SER A 387 6.42 -5.67 8.08
CA SER A 387 5.20 -6.12 8.75
C SER A 387 5.42 -6.79 10.12
N SER A 388 6.68 -7.01 10.52
CA SER A 388 7.04 -7.47 11.88
C SER A 388 6.97 -6.36 12.95
N VAL A 389 6.79 -5.10 12.54
CA VAL A 389 6.82 -3.95 13.44
C VAL A 389 5.62 -3.96 14.40
N ARG A 390 5.89 -3.88 15.69
CA ARG A 390 4.87 -3.77 16.75
C ARG A 390 5.29 -2.73 17.76
N TRP A 391 4.37 -2.26 18.60
CA TRP A 391 4.74 -1.35 19.69
C TRP A 391 5.85 -1.96 20.58
N SER A 392 5.74 -3.25 20.86
CA SER A 392 6.70 -4.06 21.63
C SER A 392 7.97 -4.45 20.84
N ASN A 393 7.95 -4.36 19.50
CA ASN A 393 9.01 -4.80 18.60
C ASN A 393 9.35 -3.72 17.55
N GLN A 394 9.36 -2.45 17.96
CA GLN A 394 9.72 -1.35 17.07
C GLN A 394 11.23 -1.11 17.12
N PRO A 395 11.85 -0.71 16.01
CA PRO A 395 13.27 -0.37 16.00
C PRO A 395 13.56 0.86 16.87
N ALA A 396 14.81 0.96 17.34
CA ALA A 396 15.26 2.13 18.05
C ALA A 396 15.24 3.36 17.13
N LEU A 397 14.71 4.47 17.63
CA LEU A 397 14.67 5.73 16.88
C LEU A 397 16.04 6.42 16.93
N GLY A 398 16.46 6.98 15.81
CA GLY A 398 17.71 7.75 15.70
C GLY A 398 17.50 9.23 16.03
N ALA A 399 18.00 10.12 15.18
CA ALA A 399 17.87 11.57 15.36
C ALA A 399 16.55 12.10 14.78
N ARG A 400 16.06 13.23 15.33
CA ARG A 400 14.97 14.00 14.72
C ARG A 400 15.51 14.81 13.53
N TYR A 401 14.84 14.72 12.39
CA TYR A 401 15.23 15.43 11.16
C TYR A 401 14.21 16.45 10.66
N GLY A 402 12.95 16.35 11.07
CA GLY A 402 11.90 17.26 10.63
C GLY A 402 10.82 17.46 11.68
N SER A 403 10.15 18.60 11.62
CA SER A 403 8.93 18.86 12.39
C SER A 403 8.12 19.99 11.77
N VAL A 404 6.80 19.91 11.91
CA VAL A 404 5.88 21.01 11.62
C VAL A 404 4.77 21.04 12.67
N THR A 405 4.26 22.24 12.94
CA THR A 405 3.15 22.47 13.88
C THR A 405 1.89 22.78 13.09
N VAL A 406 0.98 21.82 13.01
CA VAL A 406 -0.21 21.87 12.14
C VAL A 406 -1.42 21.26 12.85
N ALA A 407 -2.62 21.50 12.30
CA ALA A 407 -3.85 20.80 12.63
C ALA A 407 -4.79 20.87 11.42
N LYS A 408 -5.19 19.71 10.90
CA LYS A 408 -6.10 19.58 9.75
C LYS A 408 -7.08 18.42 9.99
N GLY A 409 -8.27 18.51 9.43
CA GLY A 409 -9.31 17.49 9.47
C GLY A 409 -10.21 17.48 10.70
N ALA A 410 -10.04 18.38 11.68
CA ALA A 410 -10.87 18.36 12.90
C ALA A 410 -12.32 18.82 12.65
N ASN A 411 -12.51 19.82 11.78
CA ASN A 411 -13.80 20.34 11.32
C ASN A 411 -13.60 21.34 10.16
N SER A 412 -14.68 21.99 9.71
CA SER A 412 -14.66 22.94 8.59
C SER A 412 -13.72 24.14 8.78
N SER A 413 -13.38 24.52 10.02
CA SER A 413 -12.42 25.63 10.28
C SER A 413 -10.96 25.25 10.09
N CYS A 414 -10.66 23.95 10.06
CA CYS A 414 -9.34 23.41 9.74
C CYS A 414 -9.50 22.13 8.92
N ALA A 415 -10.00 22.25 7.69
CA ALA A 415 -10.26 21.11 6.82
C ALA A 415 -9.04 20.19 6.63
N ALA A 416 -9.29 18.91 6.30
CA ALA A 416 -8.27 17.93 5.96
C ALA A 416 -7.37 18.44 4.82
N GLY A 417 -6.12 18.00 4.77
CA GLY A 417 -5.23 18.45 3.71
C GLY A 417 -3.77 18.03 3.87
N TRP A 418 -2.98 18.38 2.86
CA TRP A 418 -1.54 18.11 2.82
C TRP A 418 -0.76 18.84 3.91
N VAL A 419 0.14 18.09 4.54
CA VAL A 419 1.14 18.50 5.53
C VAL A 419 2.52 18.22 4.93
N ASN A 420 3.36 19.24 4.89
CA ASN A 420 4.66 19.20 4.23
C ASN A 420 5.77 19.37 5.28
N ILE A 421 6.53 18.32 5.58
CA ILE A 421 7.56 18.28 6.62
C ILE A 421 8.95 18.31 5.98
N PRO A 422 9.77 19.36 6.20
CA PRO A 422 11.14 19.39 5.70
C PRO A 422 11.99 18.26 6.32
N VAL A 423 12.64 17.47 5.47
CA VAL A 423 13.44 16.29 5.84
C VAL A 423 14.76 16.21 5.07
N THR A 424 15.26 17.32 4.52
CA THR A 424 16.48 17.41 3.70
C THR A 424 17.67 16.63 4.26
N GLY A 425 17.97 16.80 5.56
CA GLY A 425 19.10 16.12 6.19
C GLY A 425 18.93 14.60 6.27
N LEU A 426 17.70 14.11 6.43
CA LEU A 426 17.40 12.67 6.47
C LEU A 426 17.62 12.05 5.11
N VAL A 427 17.02 12.66 4.07
CA VAL A 427 17.15 12.17 2.69
C VAL A 427 18.61 12.27 2.20
N GLN A 428 19.35 13.30 2.61
CA GLN A 428 20.79 13.39 2.34
C GLN A 428 21.57 12.24 2.98
N SER A 429 21.18 11.77 4.17
CA SER A 429 21.83 10.61 4.81
C SER A 429 21.58 9.31 4.06
N TRP A 430 20.41 9.16 3.44
CA TRP A 430 20.03 8.00 2.64
C TRP A 430 20.77 7.90 1.31
N SER A 431 21.17 9.04 0.73
CA SER A 431 21.92 9.09 -0.53
C SER A 431 23.26 8.33 -0.49
N SER A 432 23.90 8.29 0.69
CA SER A 432 25.12 7.51 0.92
C SER A 432 24.86 6.06 1.38
N SER A 433 23.61 5.65 1.56
CA SER A 433 23.25 4.31 2.04
C SER A 433 23.33 3.26 0.94
N SER A 434 23.92 2.11 1.25
CA SER A 434 23.91 0.94 0.37
C SER A 434 22.57 0.19 0.39
N ALA A 435 21.70 0.42 1.38
CA ALA A 435 20.41 -0.26 1.51
C ALA A 435 19.52 -0.07 0.26
N GLY A 436 18.71 -1.09 -0.05
CA GLY A 436 17.71 -1.05 -1.13
C GLY A 436 16.45 -0.27 -0.75
N SER A 437 16.15 -0.21 0.55
CA SER A 437 15.04 0.54 1.12
C SER A 437 15.52 1.37 2.31
N VAL A 438 14.78 2.42 2.63
CA VAL A 438 15.09 3.35 3.74
C VAL A 438 13.81 3.70 4.49
N SER A 439 13.90 3.79 5.82
CA SER A 439 12.74 3.98 6.68
C SER A 439 12.85 5.23 7.55
N LEU A 440 11.69 5.81 7.86
CA LEU A 440 11.52 6.89 8.82
C LEU A 440 10.34 6.57 9.76
N VAL A 441 10.26 7.31 10.87
CA VAL A 441 9.07 7.29 11.74
C VAL A 441 8.48 8.70 11.85
N VAL A 442 7.17 8.76 11.83
CA VAL A 442 6.33 9.92 12.12
C VAL A 442 5.73 9.73 13.51
N LYS A 443 5.93 10.70 14.40
CA LYS A 443 5.31 10.70 15.74
C LYS A 443 4.92 12.10 16.17
N ALA A 444 4.00 12.22 17.13
CA ALA A 444 3.74 13.52 17.76
C ALA A 444 4.95 13.97 18.59
N ALA A 445 5.17 15.27 18.71
CA ALA A 445 6.20 15.81 19.60
C ALA A 445 5.93 15.46 21.06
N SER A 446 4.65 15.45 21.47
CA SER A 446 4.18 14.94 22.75
C SER A 446 3.25 13.75 22.53
N GLU A 447 3.59 12.60 23.11
CA GLU A 447 2.77 11.39 23.11
C GLU A 447 1.95 11.25 24.40
N THR A 448 1.75 12.36 25.12
CA THR A 448 0.87 12.47 26.30
C THR A 448 -0.16 13.60 26.16
N ASP A 449 0.00 14.49 25.17
CA ASP A 449 -0.97 15.54 24.86
C ASP A 449 -2.04 15.01 23.88
N VAL A 450 -3.26 14.83 24.37
CA VAL A 450 -4.40 14.36 23.58
C VAL A 450 -4.71 15.26 22.39
N LEU A 451 -4.44 16.57 22.51
CA LEU A 451 -4.67 17.52 21.43
C LEU A 451 -3.68 17.34 20.27
N GLY A 452 -2.65 16.52 20.45
CA GLY A 452 -1.65 16.16 19.46
C GLY A 452 -2.01 14.92 18.61
N TRP A 453 -3.13 14.24 18.86
CA TRP A 453 -3.57 13.10 18.04
C TRP A 453 -3.83 13.54 16.58
N LYS A 454 -3.26 12.77 15.64
CA LYS A 454 -3.36 12.99 14.19
C LYS A 454 -3.47 11.68 13.45
N ARG A 455 -4.26 11.69 12.37
CA ARG A 455 -4.40 10.61 11.39
C ARG A 455 -4.00 11.13 10.01
N PHE A 456 -3.30 10.31 9.25
CA PHE A 456 -2.85 10.61 7.89
C PHE A 456 -3.27 9.48 6.94
N GLY A 457 -3.42 9.74 5.65
CA GLY A 457 -3.60 8.67 4.67
C GLY A 457 -2.35 7.77 4.58
N SER A 458 -2.57 6.45 4.56
CA SER A 458 -1.53 5.44 4.31
C SER A 458 -1.31 5.22 2.81
N MET A 459 -0.44 4.26 2.48
CA MET A 459 -0.23 3.75 1.13
C MET A 459 -1.50 3.23 0.46
N GLU A 460 -2.45 2.70 1.22
CA GLU A 460 -3.71 2.08 0.79
C GLU A 460 -4.78 3.14 0.53
N SER A 461 -4.58 4.36 1.05
CA SER A 461 -5.46 5.49 0.81
C SER A 461 -5.32 6.08 -0.60
N THR A 462 -6.30 6.89 -0.99
CA THR A 462 -6.25 7.71 -2.22
C THR A 462 -5.22 8.85 -2.14
N THR A 463 -4.57 9.06 -0.98
CA THR A 463 -3.60 10.14 -0.74
C THR A 463 -2.31 9.60 -0.13
N PRO A 464 -1.58 8.72 -0.85
CA PRO A 464 -0.44 8.01 -0.28
C PRO A 464 0.72 8.96 0.07
N PRO A 465 1.49 8.66 1.13
CA PRO A 465 2.69 9.41 1.51
C PRO A 465 3.70 9.54 0.37
N SER A 466 4.39 10.67 0.29
CA SER A 466 5.47 10.88 -0.69
C SER A 466 6.59 11.76 -0.16
N ILE A 467 7.77 11.68 -0.78
CA ILE A 467 8.87 12.62 -0.56
C ILE A 467 9.16 13.32 -1.87
N THR A 468 9.03 14.64 -1.87
CA THR A 468 9.49 15.50 -2.97
C THR A 468 10.84 16.09 -2.62
N PHE A 469 11.84 15.86 -3.46
CA PHE A 469 13.20 16.32 -3.23
C PHE A 469 13.83 16.91 -4.48
N THR A 470 14.61 17.97 -4.30
CA THR A 470 15.40 18.61 -5.35
C THR A 470 16.86 18.29 -5.10
N TYR A 471 17.56 17.90 -6.16
CA TYR A 471 18.93 17.44 -6.09
C TYR A 471 19.74 17.84 -7.33
N ASP A 472 21.03 17.59 -7.21
CA ASP A 472 22.03 17.71 -8.24
C ASP A 472 22.88 16.43 -8.22
N ARG A 473 23.17 15.84 -9.39
CA ARG A 473 24.07 14.70 -9.50
C ARG A 473 25.51 15.18 -9.64
N LYS A 474 26.44 14.31 -9.26
CA LYS A 474 27.86 14.60 -9.54
C LYS A 474 28.08 14.48 -11.06
N PRO A 475 28.89 15.36 -11.66
CA PRO A 475 29.36 15.16 -13.01
C PRO A 475 30.03 13.79 -13.15
N ASN A 476 29.83 13.13 -14.28
CA ASN A 476 30.59 11.92 -14.61
C ASN A 476 32.08 12.23 -14.60
N LEU A 477 32.89 11.22 -14.27
CA LEU A 477 34.34 11.33 -14.37
C LEU A 477 34.71 11.79 -15.78
N GLY A 478 35.49 12.87 -15.85
CA GLY A 478 36.02 13.34 -17.12
C GLY A 478 36.81 12.23 -17.80
N THR A 479 36.65 12.11 -19.12
CA THR A 479 37.45 11.17 -19.91
C THR A 479 38.92 11.47 -19.70
N VAL A 480 39.77 10.43 -19.70
CA VAL A 480 41.23 10.58 -19.60
C VAL A 480 41.68 11.69 -20.57
N PRO A 481 42.39 12.73 -20.08
CA PRO A 481 42.79 13.85 -20.92
C PRO A 481 43.60 13.36 -22.13
N VAL A 482 43.21 13.79 -23.32
CA VAL A 482 43.93 13.51 -24.56
C VAL A 482 44.85 14.69 -24.85
N VAL A 483 46.12 14.39 -25.11
CA VAL A 483 47.10 15.39 -25.51
C VAL A 483 47.22 15.34 -27.04
N SER A 484 46.85 16.46 -27.68
CA SER A 484 47.04 16.63 -29.12
C SER A 484 48.52 16.69 -29.51
N ASN A 485 48.82 16.39 -30.78
CA ASN A 485 50.19 16.44 -31.32
C ASN A 485 51.16 15.49 -30.61
N THR A 486 50.68 14.30 -30.26
CA THR A 486 51.48 13.23 -29.65
C THR A 486 51.91 12.18 -30.67
N GLY A 487 53.09 11.59 -30.46
CA GLY A 487 53.52 10.37 -31.16
C GLY A 487 54.46 9.54 -30.32
N THR A 488 54.76 8.36 -30.83
CA THR A 488 55.54 7.34 -30.11
C THR A 488 56.80 6.99 -30.90
N TYR A 489 57.93 6.92 -30.23
CA TYR A 489 59.23 6.44 -30.74
C TYR A 489 59.87 5.66 -29.59
N ASN A 490 60.53 4.53 -29.87
CA ASN A 490 61.11 3.64 -28.85
C ASN A 490 60.22 3.42 -27.60
N SER A 491 58.92 3.22 -27.78
CA SER A 491 57.92 3.02 -26.71
C SER A 491 57.76 4.19 -25.70
N GLN A 492 58.23 5.39 -26.05
CA GLN A 492 57.98 6.62 -25.30
C GLN A 492 57.10 7.57 -26.10
N SER A 493 56.16 8.23 -25.42
CA SER A 493 55.28 9.22 -26.01
C SER A 493 55.86 10.63 -25.88
N TYR A 494 55.84 11.42 -26.96
CA TYR A 494 56.30 12.82 -26.97
C TYR A 494 55.26 13.72 -27.62
N VAL A 495 55.34 14.99 -27.24
CA VAL A 495 54.60 16.09 -27.87
C VAL A 495 55.58 16.88 -28.73
N TRP A 496 55.34 17.01 -30.03
CA TRP A 496 56.25 17.73 -30.94
C TRP A 496 55.90 19.20 -31.18
N LYS A 497 54.84 19.72 -30.53
CA LYS A 497 54.49 21.16 -30.56
C LYS A 497 54.78 21.83 -29.22
N LYS A 498 55.30 23.06 -29.27
CA LYS A 498 55.60 23.91 -28.10
C LYS A 498 54.35 24.34 -27.31
N ARG A 499 53.15 24.14 -27.86
CA ARG A 499 51.85 24.44 -27.25
C ARG A 499 50.91 23.26 -27.49
N PRO A 500 51.03 22.15 -26.74
CA PRO A 500 50.04 21.08 -26.80
C PRO A 500 48.68 21.60 -26.32
N VAL A 501 47.61 21.15 -26.98
CA VAL A 501 46.26 21.24 -26.43
C VAL A 501 46.00 19.96 -25.68
N VAL A 502 45.65 20.09 -24.40
CA VAL A 502 45.11 19.01 -23.58
C VAL A 502 43.59 19.20 -23.55
N SER A 503 42.85 18.17 -23.92
CA SER A 503 41.38 18.19 -23.91
C SER A 503 40.86 17.01 -23.09
N THR A 504 39.86 17.27 -22.25
CA THR A 504 39.06 16.24 -21.57
C THR A 504 37.59 16.52 -21.87
N THR A 505 36.78 15.47 -21.94
CA THR A 505 35.33 15.59 -22.02
C THR A 505 34.76 15.22 -20.67
N ALA A 506 33.99 16.11 -20.06
CA ALA A 506 33.20 15.80 -18.88
C ALA A 506 31.72 15.97 -19.23
N THR A 507 30.89 15.07 -18.72
CA THR A 507 29.44 15.08 -18.94
C THR A 507 28.76 15.09 -17.58
N ASP A 508 27.67 15.81 -17.44
CA ASP A 508 26.82 15.73 -16.27
C ASP A 508 25.61 14.82 -16.55
N PRO A 509 25.27 13.85 -15.68
CA PRO A 509 24.08 13.01 -15.85
C PRO A 509 22.78 13.82 -15.99
N ASP A 510 22.72 15.02 -15.43
CA ASP A 510 21.56 15.91 -15.47
C ASP A 510 21.66 16.92 -16.63
N GLY A 511 22.67 16.80 -17.51
CA GLY A 511 22.85 17.67 -18.68
C GLY A 511 23.32 19.09 -18.36
N ASN A 512 23.83 19.31 -17.14
CA ASN A 512 24.38 20.59 -16.69
C ASN A 512 25.77 20.90 -17.30
N LEU A 513 26.16 22.18 -17.29
CA LEU A 513 27.49 22.61 -17.72
C LEU A 513 28.51 22.19 -16.67
N VAL A 514 29.56 21.46 -17.08
CA VAL A 514 30.62 21.00 -16.19
C VAL A 514 31.83 21.92 -16.29
N GLU A 515 32.33 22.40 -15.15
CA GLU A 515 33.59 23.12 -15.06
C GLU A 515 34.73 22.15 -14.73
N SER A 516 35.70 22.00 -15.62
CA SER A 516 36.89 21.17 -15.40
C SER A 516 38.08 22.03 -14.98
N SER A 517 38.56 21.88 -13.76
CA SER A 517 39.80 22.51 -13.30
C SER A 517 40.99 21.56 -13.48
N GLY A 518 41.93 21.90 -14.37
CA GLY A 518 43.21 21.20 -14.50
C GLY A 518 44.24 21.77 -13.53
N VAL A 519 44.89 20.90 -12.74
CA VAL A 519 46.10 21.23 -11.96
C VAL A 519 47.33 20.71 -12.69
#